data_AF-A0A6G3RCB7-F1
#
_entry.id   AF-A0A6G3RCB7-F1
#
_cell.length_a   1.000
_cell.length_b   1.000
_cell.length_c   1.000
_cell.angle_alpha   90.00
_cell.angle_beta   90.00
_cell.angle_gamma   90.00
#
_symmetry.space_group_name_H-M   'P 1'
#
loop_
_entity.id
_entity.type
_entity.pdbx_description
1 polymer ?
#
loop_
_entity_poly.entity_id
_entity_poly.type
_entity_poly.pdbx_seq_one_letter_code
_entity_poly.pdbx_strand_id
1 'polypeptide(L)'
;MPKVSSVTVPYASYLRVYEPLAAFPEPERGHWARYARRPDLPSCQDELRRSLAGLLPTPPVPVPVHESDDAFVAEVDGVLHVCPWRTRLRGWQAMEELAGQLPPTVLDAVLPPVLRRQTVADYEQWLARNPDARPWIRTSTWQVPLHWFVLVSDEERSHEKGEPPGLSYRTPMVQARRRVARGLRALRDALDEGPIIDGLVDVGRWLEEFHPRSLVELDYGGLVHAVSADELDEDHSAADVAEGIEALRAGDGEAAGEAYARLVERWRAVRDLQFAN
;
A
#
# COMPACT_ATOMS: atom_id res chain seq x y z
N MET A 1 13.56 20.33 19.30
CA MET A 1 12.94 19.45 18.29
C MET A 1 13.98 18.40 17.94
N PRO A 2 13.67 17.09 18.00
CA PRO A 2 14.61 16.09 17.51
C PRO A 2 14.89 16.40 16.03
N LYS A 3 16.15 16.30 15.61
CA LYS A 3 16.51 16.39 14.18
C LYS A 3 15.75 15.27 13.47
N VAL A 4 14.70 15.64 12.73
CA VAL A 4 14.03 14.71 11.83
C VAL A 4 15.10 14.30 10.83
N SER A 5 15.35 13.00 10.73
CA SER A 5 16.32 12.44 9.79
C SER A 5 16.02 12.96 8.39
N SER A 6 17.04 13.39 7.65
CA SER A 6 16.93 13.79 6.23
C SER A 6 16.88 12.58 5.28
N VAL A 7 16.84 11.36 5.82
CA VAL A 7 16.81 10.13 5.03
C VAL A 7 15.46 10.02 4.33
N THR A 8 15.51 10.06 3.01
CA THR A 8 14.42 9.67 2.13
C THR A 8 14.40 8.15 2.01
N VAL A 9 13.25 7.54 2.25
CA VAL A 9 13.08 6.09 2.23
C VAL A 9 12.47 5.71 0.87
N PRO A 10 13.23 5.08 -0.04
CA PRO A 10 12.88 5.11 -1.46
C PRO A 10 12.16 3.84 -1.96
N TYR A 11 11.67 2.97 -1.07
CA TYR A 11 11.29 1.61 -1.47
C TYR A 11 9.82 1.24 -1.29
N ALA A 12 9.01 2.02 -0.57
CA ALA A 12 7.65 1.62 -0.23
C ALA A 12 6.61 2.18 -1.21
N SER A 13 5.73 1.31 -1.72
CA SER A 13 4.49 1.67 -2.41
C SER A 13 3.27 1.32 -1.57
N TYR A 14 2.15 1.95 -1.83
CA TYR A 14 0.95 1.84 -0.99
C TYR A 14 -0.32 1.68 -1.82
N LEU A 15 -1.22 0.82 -1.34
CA LEU A 15 -2.62 0.83 -1.73
C LEU A 15 -3.42 1.29 -0.51
N ARG A 16 -4.09 2.44 -0.62
CA ARG A 16 -4.77 3.13 0.48
C ARG A 16 -6.25 3.23 0.22
N VAL A 17 -7.05 3.11 1.27
CA VAL A 17 -8.48 3.42 1.25
C VAL A 17 -8.74 4.66 2.11
N TYR A 18 -9.39 5.65 1.53
CA TYR A 18 -9.83 6.86 2.23
C TYR A 18 -11.34 6.78 2.43
N GLU A 19 -11.80 6.65 3.68
CA GLU A 19 -13.22 6.57 3.98
C GLU A 19 -13.82 7.94 4.31
N PRO A 20 -15.08 8.21 3.92
CA PRO A 20 -15.75 9.44 4.35
C PRO A 20 -15.91 9.44 5.87
N LEU A 21 -15.93 10.63 6.49
CA LEU A 21 -16.12 10.76 7.95
C LEU A 21 -17.34 9.99 8.50
N ALA A 22 -18.40 9.84 7.70
CA ALA A 22 -19.60 9.11 8.08
C ALA A 22 -19.36 7.61 8.35
N ALA A 23 -18.27 7.03 7.82
CA ALA A 23 -17.88 5.64 8.06
C ALA A 23 -17.33 5.40 9.46
N PHE A 24 -16.86 6.45 10.15
CA PHE A 24 -16.28 6.34 11.49
C PHE A 24 -17.35 6.58 12.57
N PRO A 25 -17.35 5.80 13.66
CA PRO A 25 -18.20 6.06 14.83
C PRO A 25 -17.64 7.22 15.66
N GLU A 26 -18.45 7.79 16.56
CA GLU A 26 -17.92 8.66 17.61
C GLU A 26 -17.26 7.83 18.72
N PRO A 27 -16.17 8.31 19.35
CA PRO A 27 -15.57 9.65 19.24
C PRO A 27 -14.54 9.82 18.10
N GLU A 28 -14.29 8.76 17.32
CA GLU A 28 -13.24 8.74 16.28
C GLU A 28 -13.56 9.72 15.13
N ARG A 29 -14.82 9.81 14.70
CA ARG A 29 -15.26 10.78 13.71
C ARG A 29 -14.94 12.21 14.13
N GLY A 30 -15.26 12.61 15.35
CA GLY A 30 -14.95 13.94 15.88
C GLY A 30 -13.46 14.20 16.02
N HIS A 31 -12.67 13.16 16.32
CA HIS A 31 -11.21 13.23 16.29
C HIS A 31 -10.72 13.53 14.86
N TRP A 32 -11.12 12.73 13.86
CA TRP A 32 -10.66 12.91 12.47
C TRP A 32 -11.10 14.23 11.85
N ALA A 33 -12.31 14.70 12.16
CA ALA A 33 -12.78 16.00 11.72
C ALA A 33 -11.90 17.16 12.25
N ARG A 34 -11.41 17.06 13.50
CA ARG A 34 -10.45 18.05 14.05
C ARG A 34 -9.06 17.87 13.47
N TYR A 35 -8.61 16.62 13.34
CA TYR A 35 -7.30 16.27 12.81
C TYR A 35 -7.08 16.85 11.40
N ALA A 36 -8.06 16.71 10.51
CA ALA A 36 -7.98 17.20 9.13
C ALA A 36 -7.88 18.73 9.00
N ARG A 37 -8.18 19.49 10.07
CA ARG A 37 -8.02 20.95 10.10
C ARG A 37 -6.65 21.42 10.58
N ARG A 38 -5.74 20.50 10.91
CA ARG A 38 -4.37 20.86 11.29
C ARG A 38 -3.67 21.51 10.10
N PRO A 39 -2.81 22.52 10.34
CA PRO A 39 -2.08 23.19 9.27
C PRO A 39 -1.07 22.27 8.59
N ASP A 40 -0.47 21.37 9.37
CA ASP A 40 0.55 20.44 8.92
C ASP A 40 0.11 19.01 9.21
N LEU A 41 0.09 18.20 8.15
CA LEU A 41 -0.20 16.78 8.19
C LEU A 41 1.04 15.99 7.77
N PRO A 42 1.38 14.91 8.47
CA PRO A 42 2.56 14.12 8.15
C PRO A 42 2.39 13.34 6.84
N SER A 43 3.51 13.19 6.13
CA SER A 43 3.63 12.43 4.89
C SER A 43 3.95 10.95 5.14
N CYS A 44 3.92 10.14 4.08
CA CYS A 44 4.38 8.75 4.13
C CYS A 44 5.86 8.62 4.53
N GLN A 45 6.70 9.60 4.14
CA GLN A 45 8.10 9.65 4.55
C GLN A 45 8.24 9.91 6.05
N ASP A 46 7.36 10.71 6.65
CA ASP A 46 7.35 10.92 8.11
C ASP A 46 7.00 9.64 8.86
N GLU A 47 6.03 8.87 8.36
CA GLU A 47 5.69 7.55 8.91
C GLU A 47 6.89 6.61 8.86
N LEU A 48 7.51 6.45 7.68
CA LEU A 48 8.65 5.55 7.49
C LEU A 48 9.84 5.94 8.36
N ARG A 49 10.16 7.24 8.44
CA ARG A 49 11.25 7.74 9.28
C ARG A 49 11.00 7.44 10.77
N ARG A 50 9.76 7.54 11.25
CA ARG A 50 9.41 7.16 12.63
C ARG A 50 9.57 5.66 12.85
N SER A 51 9.13 4.83 11.91
CA SER A 51 9.28 3.37 11.99
C SER A 51 10.76 2.95 12.00
N LEU A 52 11.60 3.54 11.14
CA LEU A 52 13.03 3.28 11.12
C LEU A 52 13.73 3.76 12.40
N ALA A 53 13.34 4.92 12.93
CA ALA A 53 13.86 5.41 14.20
C ALA A 53 13.54 4.45 15.36
N GLY A 54 12.42 3.72 15.29
CA GLY A 54 12.05 2.67 16.24
C GLY A 54 13.04 1.51 16.29
N LEU A 55 13.83 1.28 15.24
CA LEU A 55 14.81 0.19 15.17
C LEU A 55 16.19 0.57 15.76
N LEU A 56 16.42 1.85 16.08
CA LEU A 56 17.71 2.33 16.60
C LEU A 56 18.00 2.00 18.08
N PRO A 57 17.02 2.00 19.01
CA PRO A 57 17.26 1.69 20.42
C PRO A 57 17.66 0.23 20.66
N THR A 58 18.25 -0.04 21.84
CA THR A 58 18.55 -1.40 22.32
C THR A 58 17.77 -1.67 23.61
N PRO A 59 16.74 -2.56 23.60
CA PRO A 59 16.24 -3.33 22.45
C PRO A 59 15.47 -2.47 21.44
N PRO A 60 15.36 -2.91 20.17
CA PRO A 60 14.60 -2.21 19.14
C PRO A 60 13.10 -2.28 19.40
N VAL A 61 12.35 -1.33 18.82
CA VAL A 61 10.90 -1.21 18.90
C VAL A 61 10.31 -1.36 17.48
N PRO A 62 10.18 -2.60 16.96
CA PRO A 62 9.70 -2.87 15.60
C PRO A 62 8.23 -2.49 15.40
N VAL A 63 7.45 -2.54 16.48
CA VAL A 63 6.03 -2.18 16.48
C VAL A 63 5.83 -1.07 17.52
N PRO A 64 5.24 0.08 17.14
CA PRO A 64 4.95 1.16 18.08
C PRO A 64 4.13 0.69 19.29
N VAL A 65 4.43 1.23 20.47
CA VAL A 65 3.73 0.88 21.72
C VAL A 65 2.27 1.35 21.72
N HIS A 66 1.98 2.45 21.04
CA HIS A 66 0.65 3.01 20.89
C HIS A 66 0.29 3.11 19.41
N GLU A 67 -1.02 3.08 19.12
CA GLU A 67 -1.48 3.32 17.76
C GLU A 67 -1.22 4.79 17.37
N SER A 68 -0.97 5.01 16.09
CA SER A 68 -0.81 6.34 15.53
C SER A 68 -2.12 7.11 15.55
N ASP A 69 -2.06 8.36 16.00
CA ASP A 69 -3.16 9.34 15.89
C ASP A 69 -3.08 10.14 14.57
N ASP A 70 -2.25 9.68 13.61
CA ASP A 70 -2.10 10.30 12.30
C ASP A 70 -2.83 9.51 11.20
N ALA A 71 -3.23 10.25 10.17
CA ALA A 71 -3.96 9.79 9.00
C ALA A 71 -3.58 10.60 7.75
N PHE A 72 -3.72 9.99 6.58
CA PHE A 72 -3.80 10.73 5.33
C PHE A 72 -5.22 11.26 5.14
N VAL A 73 -5.36 12.42 4.50
CA VAL A 73 -6.66 13.05 4.23
C VAL A 73 -6.76 13.43 2.77
N ALA A 74 -7.97 13.37 2.23
CA ALA A 74 -8.28 13.86 0.90
C ALA A 74 -9.65 14.53 0.93
N GLU A 75 -9.81 15.64 0.22
CA GLU A 75 -11.10 16.28 0.00
C GLU A 75 -11.46 16.17 -1.48
N VAL A 76 -12.61 15.57 -1.76
CA VAL A 76 -13.12 15.40 -3.12
C VAL A 76 -14.56 15.85 -3.12
N ASP A 77 -14.90 16.79 -4.01
CA ASP A 77 -16.24 17.38 -4.13
C ASP A 77 -16.82 17.90 -2.79
N GLY A 78 -15.96 18.50 -1.97
CA GLY A 78 -16.33 19.02 -0.63
C GLY A 78 -16.56 17.95 0.44
N VAL A 79 -16.24 16.68 0.15
CA VAL A 79 -16.33 15.58 1.10
C VAL A 79 -14.95 15.19 1.59
N LEU A 80 -14.75 15.32 2.91
CA LEU A 80 -13.53 14.88 3.59
C LEU A 80 -13.51 13.36 3.73
N HIS A 81 -12.43 12.77 3.24
CA HIS A 81 -12.08 11.37 3.37
C HIS A 81 -10.78 11.20 4.16
N VAL A 82 -10.70 10.13 4.94
CA VAL A 82 -9.62 9.88 5.90
C VAL A 82 -9.12 8.46 5.74
N CYS A 83 -7.80 8.30 5.70
CA CYS A 83 -7.10 7.03 5.68
C CYS A 83 -6.19 6.95 6.92
N PRO A 84 -6.67 6.38 8.04
CA PRO A 84 -5.87 6.21 9.25
C PRO A 84 -4.61 5.37 8.98
N TRP A 85 -3.47 5.79 9.52
CA TRP A 85 -2.21 5.08 9.30
C TRP A 85 -2.21 3.66 9.85
N ARG A 86 -2.82 3.47 11.02
CA ARG A 86 -2.84 2.20 11.77
C ARG A 86 -1.46 1.53 11.80
N THR A 87 -0.40 2.32 12.01
CA THR A 87 1.00 1.89 11.92
C THR A 87 1.30 0.72 12.86
N ARG A 88 0.65 0.70 14.04
CA ARG A 88 0.85 -0.40 15.00
C ARG A 88 0.29 -1.71 14.47
N LEU A 89 -0.96 -1.70 13.99
CA LEU A 89 -1.57 -2.87 13.35
C LEU A 89 -0.76 -3.37 12.16
N ARG A 90 -0.38 -2.46 11.26
CA ARG A 90 0.44 -2.82 10.09
C ARG A 90 1.81 -3.35 10.48
N GLY A 91 2.40 -2.81 11.55
CA GLY A 91 3.65 -3.32 12.11
C GLY A 91 3.54 -4.76 12.59
N TRP A 92 2.45 -5.11 13.30
CA TRP A 92 2.20 -6.50 13.70
C TRP A 92 2.03 -7.45 12.51
N GLN A 93 1.27 -7.04 11.48
CA GLN A 93 1.09 -7.84 10.27
C GLN A 93 2.41 -8.05 9.52
N ALA A 94 3.23 -6.99 9.39
CA ALA A 94 4.55 -7.09 8.75
C ALA A 94 5.52 -8.03 9.50
N MET A 95 5.38 -8.17 10.82
CA MET A 95 6.22 -9.10 11.61
C MET A 95 5.97 -10.57 11.29
N GLU A 96 4.75 -10.93 10.87
CA GLU A 96 4.41 -12.28 10.41
C GLU A 96 5.11 -12.60 9.09
N GLU A 97 5.12 -11.64 8.16
CA GLU A 97 5.76 -11.76 6.85
C GLU A 97 7.30 -11.78 6.92
N LEU A 98 7.87 -11.10 7.92
CA LEU A 98 9.32 -10.88 8.04
C LEU A 98 10.13 -12.17 8.21
N ALA A 99 9.56 -13.21 8.83
CA ALA A 99 10.27 -14.46 9.11
C ALA A 99 10.75 -15.19 7.85
N GLY A 100 10.14 -14.94 6.69
CA GLY A 100 10.52 -15.50 5.40
C GLY A 100 11.48 -14.63 4.57
N GLN A 101 11.78 -13.40 5.01
CA GLN A 101 12.48 -12.40 4.18
C GLN A 101 13.98 -12.30 4.47
N LEU A 102 14.43 -12.71 5.66
CA LEU A 102 15.83 -12.59 6.08
C LEU A 102 16.41 -13.93 6.53
N PRO A 103 17.71 -14.20 6.32
CA PRO A 103 18.39 -15.33 6.93
C PRO A 103 18.22 -15.31 8.46
N PRO A 104 18.01 -16.46 9.13
CA PRO A 104 17.72 -16.50 10.56
C PRO A 104 18.73 -15.77 11.44
N THR A 105 20.03 -15.85 11.11
CA THR A 105 21.11 -15.18 11.85
C THR A 105 21.04 -13.65 11.75
N VAL A 106 20.69 -13.12 10.58
CA VAL A 106 20.49 -11.67 10.37
C VAL A 106 19.25 -11.23 11.13
N LEU A 107 18.15 -12.01 11.02
CA LEU A 107 16.90 -11.72 11.71
C LEU A 107 17.08 -11.68 13.24
N ASP A 108 17.84 -12.63 13.80
CA ASP A 108 18.14 -12.65 15.25
C ASP A 108 19.00 -11.47 15.71
N ALA A 109 19.89 -10.97 14.85
CA ALA A 109 20.70 -9.80 15.14
C ALA A 109 19.89 -8.50 15.14
N VAL A 110 18.98 -8.32 14.17
CA VAL A 110 18.16 -7.10 14.06
C VAL A 110 16.95 -7.11 14.98
N LEU A 111 16.33 -8.28 15.20
CA LEU A 111 15.11 -8.44 15.99
C LEU A 111 15.18 -9.74 16.80
N PRO A 112 15.71 -9.71 18.04
CA PRO A 112 15.93 -10.92 18.82
C PRO A 112 14.69 -11.83 18.98
N PRO A 113 14.83 -13.17 19.03
CA PRO A 113 13.70 -14.10 19.12
C PRO A 113 12.71 -13.85 20.26
N VAL A 114 13.19 -13.30 21.38
CA VAL A 114 12.33 -12.93 22.53
C VAL A 114 11.35 -11.82 22.14
N LEU A 115 11.83 -10.81 21.41
CA LEU A 115 11.03 -9.68 20.98
C LEU A 115 10.00 -10.08 19.93
N ARG A 116 10.37 -10.97 18.99
CA ARG A 116 9.45 -11.51 17.98
C ARG A 116 8.31 -12.29 18.64
N ARG A 117 8.62 -13.18 19.58
CA ARG A 117 7.60 -13.94 20.34
C ARG A 117 6.69 -13.03 21.14
N GLN A 118 7.24 -12.00 21.79
CA GLN A 118 6.44 -11.01 22.51
C GLN A 118 5.50 -10.27 21.55
N THR A 119 6.00 -9.85 20.39
CA THR A 119 5.22 -9.11 19.40
C THR A 119 4.03 -9.93 18.88
N VAL A 120 4.23 -11.23 18.62
CA VAL A 120 3.16 -12.17 18.24
C VAL A 120 2.12 -12.28 19.36
N ALA A 121 2.54 -12.51 20.60
CA ALA A 121 1.62 -12.63 21.74
C ALA A 121 0.82 -11.33 21.99
N ASP A 122 1.47 -10.17 21.87
CA ASP A 122 0.82 -8.86 21.98
C ASP A 122 -0.23 -8.66 20.88
N TYR A 123 0.09 -9.09 19.65
CA TYR A 123 -0.85 -9.01 18.53
C TYR A 123 -2.07 -9.92 18.73
N GLU A 124 -1.86 -11.19 19.09
CA GLU A 124 -2.94 -12.14 19.37
C GLU A 124 -3.88 -11.61 20.46
N GLN A 125 -3.32 -11.09 21.55
CA GLN A 125 -4.10 -10.52 22.64
C GLN A 125 -4.88 -9.26 22.23
N TRP A 126 -4.27 -8.44 21.38
CA TRP A 126 -4.92 -7.24 20.86
C TRP A 126 -6.04 -7.59 19.89
N LEU A 127 -5.82 -8.54 18.97
CA LEU A 127 -6.80 -8.99 17.98
C LEU A 127 -8.03 -9.63 18.65
N ALA A 128 -7.83 -10.40 19.71
CA ALA A 128 -8.92 -10.97 20.52
C ALA A 128 -9.86 -9.89 21.11
N ARG A 129 -9.36 -8.66 21.32
CA ARG A 129 -10.14 -7.51 21.80
C ARG A 129 -10.66 -6.63 20.67
N ASN A 130 -10.13 -6.78 19.46
CA ASN A 130 -10.45 -5.95 18.30
C ASN A 130 -10.66 -6.85 17.06
N PRO A 131 -11.68 -7.74 17.07
CA PRO A 131 -11.85 -8.74 16.02
C PRO A 131 -12.15 -8.13 14.63
N ASP A 132 -12.75 -6.94 14.61
CA ASP A 132 -13.11 -6.23 13.37
C ASP A 132 -12.02 -5.25 12.89
N ALA A 133 -10.83 -5.29 13.50
CA ALA A 133 -9.75 -4.41 13.12
C ALA A 133 -9.19 -4.75 11.74
N ARG A 134 -9.07 -3.73 10.90
CA ARG A 134 -8.52 -3.83 9.55
C ARG A 134 -7.52 -2.71 9.27
N PRO A 135 -6.51 -2.94 8.41
CA PRO A 135 -5.63 -1.87 7.94
C PRO A 135 -6.27 -1.12 6.77
N TRP A 136 -6.20 0.20 6.75
CA TRP A 136 -6.61 1.04 5.61
C TRP A 136 -5.54 1.12 4.51
N ILE A 137 -4.36 0.57 4.76
CA ILE A 137 -3.20 0.67 3.89
C ILE A 137 -2.58 -0.71 3.74
N ARG A 138 -2.42 -1.16 2.49
CA ARG A 138 -1.51 -2.25 2.11
C ARG A 138 -0.20 -1.62 1.64
N THR A 139 0.92 -2.28 1.93
CA THR A 139 2.26 -1.80 1.58
C THR A 139 2.97 -2.86 0.77
N SER A 140 3.73 -2.46 -0.25
CA SER A 140 4.71 -3.32 -0.91
C SER A 140 6.06 -2.60 -0.95
N THR A 141 7.15 -3.36 -1.07
CA THR A 141 8.50 -2.79 -1.15
C THR A 141 9.18 -3.20 -2.44
N TRP A 142 9.89 -2.27 -3.06
CA TRP A 142 10.65 -2.47 -4.31
C TRP A 142 9.82 -2.91 -5.52
N GLN A 143 8.50 -2.75 -5.45
CA GLN A 143 7.57 -3.04 -6.55
C GLN A 143 6.22 -2.39 -6.30
N VAL A 144 5.41 -2.31 -7.35
CA VAL A 144 3.96 -2.18 -7.26
C VAL A 144 3.33 -3.50 -7.72
N PRO A 145 2.58 -4.23 -6.87
CA PRO A 145 1.94 -5.47 -7.27
C PRO A 145 0.98 -5.27 -8.46
N LEU A 146 1.10 -6.13 -9.49
CA LEU A 146 0.31 -5.98 -10.73
C LEU A 146 -1.21 -5.99 -10.49
N HIS A 147 -1.67 -6.79 -9.53
CA HIS A 147 -3.10 -6.86 -9.19
C HIS A 147 -3.63 -5.54 -8.58
N TRP A 148 -2.77 -4.62 -8.13
CA TRP A 148 -3.20 -3.29 -7.68
C TRP A 148 -3.56 -2.37 -8.86
N PHE A 149 -2.84 -2.46 -9.98
CA PHE A 149 -3.14 -1.68 -11.18
C PHE A 149 -4.51 -2.01 -11.78
N VAL A 150 -5.02 -3.23 -11.54
CA VAL A 150 -6.38 -3.62 -11.96
C VAL A 150 -7.46 -2.72 -11.37
N LEU A 151 -7.23 -2.11 -10.20
CA LEU A 151 -8.22 -1.31 -9.50
C LEU A 151 -8.41 0.07 -10.12
N VAL A 152 -7.44 0.57 -10.88
CA VAL A 152 -7.37 1.94 -11.40
C VAL A 152 -7.39 1.94 -12.93
N SER A 153 -7.59 3.10 -13.55
CA SER A 153 -7.33 3.30 -14.97
C SER A 153 -6.28 4.38 -15.18
N ASP A 154 -5.66 4.39 -16.36
CA ASP A 154 -4.55 5.28 -16.66
C ASP A 154 -4.96 6.76 -16.65
N GLU A 155 -6.24 7.05 -16.94
CA GLU A 155 -6.79 8.41 -16.88
C GLU A 155 -6.90 8.95 -15.44
N GLU A 156 -6.82 8.08 -14.44
CA GLU A 156 -6.87 8.43 -13.01
C GLU A 156 -5.47 8.76 -12.45
N ARG A 157 -4.44 8.76 -13.30
CA ARG A 157 -3.04 9.03 -12.97
C ARG A 157 -2.81 10.51 -12.65
N SER A 158 -2.08 10.74 -11.56
CA SER A 158 -1.55 12.06 -11.17
C SER A 158 -0.04 11.94 -10.97
N HIS A 159 0.72 12.72 -11.76
CA HIS A 159 2.18 12.82 -11.66
C HIS A 159 2.59 14.24 -11.27
N GLU A 160 3.06 14.40 -10.04
CA GLU A 160 3.62 15.62 -9.50
C GLU A 160 5.14 15.61 -9.64
N LYS A 161 5.68 16.46 -10.51
CA LYS A 161 7.15 16.57 -10.76
C LYS A 161 7.86 17.53 -9.81
N GLY A 162 7.15 18.05 -8.81
CA GLY A 162 7.65 19.04 -7.87
C GLY A 162 8.60 18.45 -6.82
N GLU A 163 8.85 19.22 -5.76
CA GLU A 163 9.55 18.75 -4.57
C GLU A 163 8.58 18.79 -3.37
N PRO A 164 8.16 17.62 -2.84
CA PRO A 164 8.54 16.27 -3.24
C PRO A 164 7.83 15.80 -4.53
N PRO A 165 8.47 14.91 -5.32
CA PRO A 165 7.80 14.26 -6.44
C PRO A 165 6.75 13.26 -5.94
N GLY A 166 5.74 12.97 -6.75
CA GLY A 166 4.68 12.02 -6.41
C GLY A 166 4.03 11.42 -7.65
N LEU A 167 3.71 10.13 -7.59
CA LEU A 167 2.96 9.44 -8.63
C LEU A 167 1.88 8.60 -7.96
N SER A 168 0.61 8.85 -8.31
CA SER A 168 -0.51 8.11 -7.76
C SER A 168 -1.65 7.96 -8.75
N TYR A 169 -2.53 7.01 -8.47
CA TYR A 169 -3.79 6.80 -9.16
C TYR A 169 -4.90 6.80 -8.12
N ARG A 170 -5.99 7.56 -8.34
CA ARG A 170 -7.08 7.63 -7.37
C ARG A 170 -8.44 7.40 -8.03
N THR A 171 -9.21 6.48 -7.47
CA THR A 171 -10.50 6.07 -8.03
C THR A 171 -11.57 5.92 -6.95
N PRO A 172 -12.86 6.14 -7.27
CA PRO A 172 -13.95 5.78 -6.37
C PRO A 172 -14.01 4.27 -6.10
N MET A 173 -14.32 3.87 -4.86
CA MET A 173 -14.44 2.46 -4.44
C MET A 173 -15.35 1.63 -5.34
N VAL A 174 -16.45 2.21 -5.82
CA VAL A 174 -17.38 1.52 -6.74
C VAL A 174 -16.70 1.13 -8.06
N GLN A 175 -15.84 1.99 -8.60
CA GLN A 175 -15.11 1.69 -9.83
C GLN A 175 -14.03 0.64 -9.58
N ALA A 176 -13.25 0.76 -8.50
CA ALA A 176 -12.27 -0.24 -8.09
C ALA A 176 -12.89 -1.64 -7.98
N ARG A 177 -13.98 -1.79 -7.21
CA ARG A 177 -14.70 -3.08 -7.06
C ARG A 177 -15.24 -3.61 -8.39
N ARG A 178 -15.75 -2.73 -9.26
CA ARG A 178 -16.24 -3.12 -10.60
C ARG A 178 -15.09 -3.61 -11.49
N ARG A 179 -13.90 -2.99 -11.42
CA ARG A 179 -12.73 -3.43 -12.17
C ARG A 179 -12.19 -4.75 -11.63
N VAL A 180 -12.12 -4.93 -10.30
CA VAL A 180 -11.78 -6.22 -9.66
C VAL A 180 -12.69 -7.33 -10.16
N ALA A 181 -14.01 -7.15 -10.11
CA ALA A 181 -14.96 -8.18 -10.57
C ALA A 181 -14.79 -8.52 -12.06
N ARG A 182 -14.55 -7.52 -12.91
CA ARG A 182 -14.33 -7.71 -14.35
C ARG A 182 -12.99 -8.39 -14.64
N GLY A 183 -11.92 -7.99 -13.95
CA GLY A 183 -10.58 -8.56 -14.07
C GLY A 183 -10.53 -10.00 -13.59
N LEU A 184 -11.12 -10.31 -12.42
CA LEU A 184 -11.22 -11.68 -11.92
C LEU A 184 -11.95 -12.61 -12.88
N ARG A 185 -13.02 -12.13 -13.51
CA ARG A 185 -13.72 -12.93 -14.53
C ARG A 185 -12.81 -13.22 -15.73
N ALA A 186 -12.19 -12.19 -16.29
CA ALA A 186 -11.31 -12.36 -17.45
C ALA A 186 -10.12 -13.29 -17.15
N LEU A 187 -9.50 -13.14 -15.98
CA LEU A 187 -8.38 -13.96 -15.54
C LEU A 187 -8.80 -15.42 -15.33
N ARG A 188 -9.93 -15.68 -14.66
CA ARG A 188 -10.42 -17.04 -14.42
C ARG A 188 -10.93 -17.75 -15.67
N ASP A 189 -11.44 -16.99 -16.64
CA ASP A 189 -11.87 -17.56 -17.92
C ASP A 189 -10.66 -17.98 -18.78
N ALA A 190 -9.51 -17.31 -18.60
CA ALA A 190 -8.30 -17.55 -19.39
C ALA A 190 -7.22 -18.41 -18.68
N LEU A 191 -7.19 -18.39 -17.34
CA LEU A 191 -6.20 -19.05 -16.49
C LEU A 191 -6.93 -19.80 -15.36
N ASP A 192 -6.52 -21.03 -15.07
CA ASP A 192 -7.15 -21.83 -14.02
C ASP A 192 -6.84 -21.26 -12.61
N GLU A 193 -5.56 -21.03 -12.30
CA GLU A 193 -5.08 -20.51 -11.02
C GLU A 193 -3.81 -19.66 -11.24
N GLY A 194 -3.49 -18.77 -10.30
CA GLY A 194 -2.20 -18.08 -10.31
C GLY A 194 -2.11 -16.88 -9.37
N PRO A 195 -0.89 -16.39 -9.09
CA PRO A 195 -0.64 -15.34 -8.10
C PRO A 195 -1.41 -14.02 -8.34
N ILE A 196 -1.69 -13.70 -9.61
CA ILE A 196 -2.47 -12.51 -9.97
C ILE A 196 -3.96 -12.68 -9.59
N ILE A 197 -4.52 -13.88 -9.75
CA ILE A 197 -5.90 -14.20 -9.36
C ILE A 197 -6.00 -14.15 -7.83
N ASP A 198 -5.08 -14.81 -7.14
CA ASP A 198 -5.07 -14.86 -5.67
C ASP A 198 -4.93 -13.46 -5.06
N GLY A 199 -3.98 -12.67 -5.55
CA GLY A 199 -3.80 -11.28 -5.11
C GLY A 199 -5.02 -10.40 -5.40
N LEU A 200 -5.67 -10.58 -6.55
CA LEU A 200 -6.87 -9.81 -6.88
C LEU A 200 -8.10 -10.25 -6.06
N VAL A 201 -8.21 -11.53 -5.71
CA VAL A 201 -9.22 -12.03 -4.76
C VAL A 201 -8.99 -11.45 -3.36
N ASP A 202 -7.75 -11.46 -2.88
CA ASP A 202 -7.38 -10.91 -1.57
C ASP A 202 -7.71 -9.42 -1.48
N VAL A 203 -7.24 -8.64 -2.45
CA VAL A 203 -7.54 -7.20 -2.52
C VAL A 203 -9.03 -6.95 -2.69
N GLY A 204 -9.74 -7.76 -3.48
CA GLY A 204 -11.19 -7.66 -3.62
C GLY A 204 -11.93 -7.82 -2.29
N ARG A 205 -11.58 -8.84 -1.50
CA ARG A 205 -12.15 -9.07 -0.16
C ARG A 205 -11.81 -7.93 0.80
N TRP A 206 -10.57 -7.47 0.79
CA TRP A 206 -10.15 -6.34 1.60
C TRP A 206 -10.96 -5.08 1.27
N LEU A 207 -11.19 -4.79 -0.01
CA LEU A 207 -12.01 -3.64 -0.42
C LEU A 207 -13.44 -3.73 0.09
N GLU A 208 -14.03 -4.93 0.23
CA GLU A 208 -15.41 -5.14 0.71
C GLU A 208 -15.63 -4.68 2.15
N GLU A 209 -14.57 -4.61 2.96
CA GLU A 209 -14.63 -4.18 4.37
C GLU A 209 -14.88 -2.68 4.56
N PHE A 210 -14.75 -1.88 3.50
CA PHE A 210 -14.84 -0.42 3.55
C PHE A 210 -16.17 0.13 3.04
N HIS A 211 -16.46 1.37 3.45
CA HIS A 211 -17.64 2.09 3.02
C HIS A 211 -17.68 2.27 1.48
N PRO A 212 -18.84 2.11 0.81
CA PRO A 212 -18.91 2.14 -0.67
C PRO A 212 -18.62 3.52 -1.30
N ARG A 213 -18.71 4.60 -0.52
CA ARG A 213 -18.33 5.96 -0.94
C ARG A 213 -16.86 6.31 -0.65
N SER A 214 -16.03 5.32 -0.32
CA SER A 214 -14.60 5.54 -0.10
C SER A 214 -13.86 5.78 -1.42
N LEU A 215 -12.64 6.29 -1.31
CA LEU A 215 -11.68 6.39 -2.41
C LEU A 215 -10.61 5.32 -2.24
N VAL A 216 -10.10 4.80 -3.34
CA VAL A 216 -8.96 3.90 -3.39
C VAL A 216 -7.82 4.62 -4.10
N GLU A 217 -6.64 4.60 -3.51
CA GLU A 217 -5.45 5.22 -4.05
C GLU A 217 -4.32 4.21 -4.15
N LEU A 218 -3.75 4.08 -5.34
CA LEU A 218 -2.45 3.48 -5.53
C LEU A 218 -1.42 4.62 -5.50
N ASP A 219 -0.52 4.63 -4.52
CA ASP A 219 0.54 5.62 -4.36
C ASP A 219 1.91 4.95 -4.48
N TYR A 220 2.76 5.45 -5.38
CA TYR A 220 4.13 4.97 -5.54
C TYR A 220 5.00 5.29 -4.33
N GLY A 221 4.57 6.22 -3.48
CA GLY A 221 5.14 6.46 -2.16
C GLY A 221 6.61 6.84 -2.24
N GLY A 222 7.49 6.03 -1.65
CA GLY A 222 8.92 6.22 -1.71
C GLY A 222 9.56 5.87 -3.05
N LEU A 223 8.92 5.02 -3.88
CA LEU A 223 9.50 4.53 -5.14
C LEU A 223 9.82 5.65 -6.13
N VAL A 224 9.10 6.77 -6.06
CA VAL A 224 9.37 7.95 -6.88
C VAL A 224 10.78 8.54 -6.65
N HIS A 225 11.46 8.16 -5.57
CA HIS A 225 12.83 8.55 -5.28
C HIS A 225 13.87 7.51 -5.76
N ALA A 226 13.43 6.30 -6.13
CA ALA A 226 14.29 5.24 -6.67
C ALA A 226 14.25 5.16 -8.20
N VAL A 227 13.21 5.72 -8.83
CA VAL A 227 12.96 5.69 -10.28
C VAL A 227 13.20 7.08 -10.86
N SER A 228 13.77 7.17 -12.07
CA SER A 228 14.02 8.46 -12.70
C SER A 228 12.71 9.16 -13.13
N ALA A 229 12.75 10.48 -13.24
CA ALA A 229 11.57 11.25 -13.64
C ALA A 229 11.04 10.86 -15.04
N ASP A 230 11.93 10.55 -15.97
CA ASP A 230 11.57 10.12 -17.33
C ASP A 230 10.90 8.74 -17.31
N GLU A 231 11.43 7.79 -16.53
CA GLU A 231 10.80 6.47 -16.34
C GLU A 231 9.44 6.58 -15.66
N LEU A 232 9.28 7.45 -14.66
CA LEU A 232 7.99 7.71 -14.02
C LEU A 232 6.99 8.37 -14.98
N ASP A 233 7.46 9.27 -15.84
CA ASP A 233 6.65 9.91 -16.86
C ASP A 233 6.10 8.90 -17.87
N GLU A 234 6.94 7.96 -18.30
CA GLU A 234 6.61 6.88 -19.24
C GLU A 234 5.92 5.68 -18.57
N ASP A 235 5.80 5.66 -17.25
CA ASP A 235 5.09 4.60 -16.53
C ASP A 235 3.57 4.72 -16.70
N HIS A 236 3.06 3.90 -17.61
CA HIS A 236 1.65 3.64 -17.87
C HIS A 236 1.28 2.18 -17.54
N SER A 237 1.78 1.66 -16.41
CA SER A 237 1.50 0.27 -15.99
C SER A 237 0.01 -0.04 -15.82
N ALA A 238 -0.81 0.96 -15.46
CA ALA A 238 -2.26 0.81 -15.42
C ALA A 238 -2.86 0.53 -16.82
N ALA A 239 -2.36 1.21 -17.86
CA ALA A 239 -2.79 0.99 -19.24
C ALA A 239 -2.36 -0.40 -19.74
N ASP A 240 -1.11 -0.81 -19.49
CA ASP A 240 -0.61 -2.13 -19.87
C ASP A 240 -1.41 -3.27 -19.21
N VAL A 241 -1.76 -3.14 -17.92
CA VAL A 241 -2.60 -4.13 -17.22
C VAL A 241 -4.02 -4.17 -17.81
N ALA A 242 -4.59 -3.01 -18.15
CA ALA A 242 -5.91 -2.95 -18.77
C ALA A 242 -5.90 -3.60 -20.17
N GLU A 243 -4.88 -3.32 -20.99
CA GLU A 243 -4.67 -3.96 -22.30
C GLU A 243 -4.58 -5.48 -22.16
N GLY A 244 -3.75 -5.97 -21.22
CA GLY A 244 -3.62 -7.41 -20.98
C GLY A 244 -4.94 -8.07 -20.56
N ILE A 245 -5.72 -7.43 -19.68
CA ILE A 245 -7.04 -7.95 -19.27
C ILE A 245 -8.01 -7.99 -20.47
N GLU A 246 -8.06 -6.94 -21.29
CA GLU A 246 -8.95 -6.91 -22.45
C GLU A 246 -8.54 -7.91 -23.53
N ALA A 247 -7.24 -8.11 -23.76
CA ALA A 247 -6.73 -9.15 -24.64
C ALA A 247 -7.16 -10.55 -24.17
N LEU A 248 -7.04 -10.84 -22.87
CA LEU A 248 -7.55 -12.11 -22.29
C LEU A 248 -9.06 -12.27 -22.50
N ARG A 249 -9.86 -11.20 -22.36
CA ARG A 249 -11.32 -11.26 -22.63
C ARG A 249 -11.62 -11.56 -24.10
N ALA A 250 -10.77 -11.11 -25.02
CA ALA A 250 -10.89 -11.39 -26.44
C ALA A 250 -10.36 -12.77 -26.84
N GLY A 251 -9.74 -13.51 -25.92
CA GLY A 251 -9.07 -14.78 -26.20
C GLY A 251 -7.71 -14.61 -26.90
N ASP A 252 -7.16 -13.40 -26.91
CA ASP A 252 -5.86 -13.08 -27.49
C ASP A 252 -4.75 -13.22 -26.44
N GLY A 253 -4.30 -14.46 -26.25
CA GLY A 253 -3.24 -14.78 -25.30
C GLY A 253 -1.87 -14.21 -25.69
N GLU A 254 -1.63 -13.95 -26.98
CA GLU A 254 -0.38 -13.39 -27.47
C GLU A 254 -0.27 -11.92 -27.06
N ALA A 255 -1.28 -11.11 -27.37
CA ALA A 255 -1.31 -9.71 -26.95
C ALA A 255 -1.29 -9.56 -25.42
N ALA A 256 -1.98 -10.44 -24.69
CA ALA A 256 -1.92 -10.46 -23.22
C ALA A 256 -0.50 -10.77 -22.70
N GLY A 257 0.20 -11.69 -23.36
CA GLY A 257 1.59 -12.03 -23.04
C GLY A 257 2.56 -10.88 -23.31
N GLU A 258 2.38 -10.15 -24.40
CA GLU A 258 3.19 -8.97 -24.72
C GLU A 258 3.00 -7.85 -23.68
N ALA A 259 1.75 -7.54 -23.32
CA ALA A 259 1.45 -6.55 -22.28
C ALA A 259 2.05 -6.94 -20.92
N TYR A 260 1.96 -8.22 -20.55
CA TYR A 260 2.60 -8.75 -19.34
C TYR A 260 4.12 -8.65 -19.39
N ALA A 261 4.75 -8.94 -20.55
CA ALA A 261 6.19 -8.85 -20.71
C ALA A 261 6.71 -7.41 -20.53
N ARG A 262 6.00 -6.40 -21.07
CA ARG A 262 6.34 -4.98 -20.88
C ARG A 262 6.34 -4.60 -19.40
N LEU A 263 5.32 -5.04 -18.65
CA LEU A 263 5.22 -4.81 -17.21
C LEU A 263 6.36 -5.47 -16.43
N VAL A 264 6.66 -6.73 -16.72
CA VAL A 264 7.75 -7.46 -16.05
C VAL A 264 9.10 -6.79 -16.31
N GLU A 265 9.36 -6.36 -17.55
CA GLU A 265 10.61 -5.70 -17.90
C GLU A 265 10.74 -4.35 -17.17
N ARG A 266 9.71 -3.50 -17.20
CA ARG A 266 9.69 -2.21 -16.50
C ARG A 266 9.97 -2.36 -15.01
N TRP A 267 9.31 -3.30 -14.36
CA TRP A 267 9.42 -3.52 -12.91
C TRP A 267 10.62 -4.39 -12.50
N ARG A 268 11.41 -4.90 -13.44
CA ARG A 268 12.63 -5.66 -13.12
C ARG A 268 13.70 -4.73 -12.53
N ALA A 269 13.97 -3.61 -13.18
CA ALA A 269 15.00 -2.66 -12.74
C ALA A 269 14.76 -2.16 -11.31
N VAL A 270 13.51 -1.84 -10.96
CA VAL A 270 13.14 -1.40 -9.60
C VAL A 270 13.31 -2.51 -8.57
N ARG A 271 12.98 -3.76 -8.92
CA ARG A 271 13.17 -4.92 -8.04
C ARG A 271 14.64 -5.24 -7.82
N ASP A 272 15.48 -5.10 -8.85
CA ASP A 272 16.90 -5.36 -8.74
C ASP A 272 17.60 -4.42 -7.74
N LEU A 273 17.06 -3.20 -7.53
CA LEU A 273 17.55 -2.28 -6.49
C LEU A 273 17.45 -2.86 -5.07
N GLN A 274 16.54 -3.80 -4.82
CA GLN A 274 16.44 -4.49 -3.53
C GLN A 274 17.73 -5.24 -3.17
N PHE A 275 18.41 -5.77 -4.19
CA PHE A 275 19.64 -6.58 -4.05
C PHE A 275 20.90 -5.79 -4.40
N ALA A 276 20.76 -4.52 -4.75
CA ALA A 276 21.87 -3.63 -5.09
C ALA A 276 22.55 -3.09 -3.81
N ASN A 277 23.03 -3.96 -2.92
CA ASN A 277 23.96 -3.66 -1.83
C ASN A 277 24.62 -4.93 -1.28
#